data_AF-A0A3D0NQI2-F1
#
_entry.id   AF-A0A3D0NQI2-F1
#
_cell.length_a   1.000
_cell.length_b   1.000
_cell.length_c   1.000
_cell.angle_alpha   90.00
_cell.angle_beta   90.00
_cell.angle_gamma   90.00
#
_symmetry.space_group_name_H-M   'P 1'
#
loop_
_entity.id
_entity.type
_entity.pdbx_description
1 polymer ?
#
loop_
_entity_poly.entity_id
_entity_poly.type
_entity_poly.pdbx_seq_one_letter_code
_entity_poly.pdbx_strand_id
1 'polypeptide(L)'
;QPVTRARVSAVRGVNVDAVIRTLLARGLITEAGSDTDTGAAMFSTTELFLERLGLASLAELPDIAPLLPDVDVIDDLSESLDSEPRFARLSRAPQADMPVSLDVDTDV
;
A
#
# COMPACT_ATOMS: atom_id res chain seq x y z
N GLN A 1 -13.00 5.20 -1.64
CA GLN A 1 -12.10 6.00 -2.51
C GLN A 1 -12.60 7.43 -2.52
N PRO A 2 -11.74 8.45 -2.64
CA PRO A 2 -10.26 8.37 -2.79
C PRO A 2 -9.55 7.77 -1.56
N VAL A 3 -8.39 7.13 -1.74
CA VAL A 3 -7.59 6.54 -0.63
C VAL A 3 -6.09 6.76 -0.82
N THR A 4 -5.36 6.96 0.27
CA THR A 4 -3.90 7.11 0.24
C THR A 4 -3.19 5.75 0.15
N ARG A 5 -1.96 5.77 -0.38
CA ARG A 5 -1.07 4.59 -0.38
C ARG A 5 -0.86 4.01 1.02
N ALA A 6 -0.71 4.87 2.03
CA ALA A 6 -0.53 4.47 3.42
C ALA A 6 -1.74 3.67 3.93
N ARG A 7 -2.96 4.16 3.67
CA ARG A 7 -4.20 3.47 4.08
C ARG A 7 -4.33 2.09 3.41
N VAL A 8 -3.98 1.98 2.12
CA VAL A 8 -3.96 0.69 1.41
C VAL A 8 -2.93 -0.26 2.04
N SER A 9 -1.74 0.23 2.37
CA SER A 9 -0.69 -0.56 3.03
C SER A 9 -1.13 -1.08 4.40
N ALA A 10 -1.79 -0.24 5.21
CA ALA A 10 -2.26 -0.60 6.54
C ALA A 10 -3.28 -1.75 6.49
N VAL A 11 -4.27 -1.67 5.60
CA VAL A 11 -5.28 -2.73 5.41
C VAL A 11 -4.64 -4.04 4.91
N ARG A 12 -3.59 -3.97 4.09
CA ARG A 12 -2.94 -5.16 3.53
C ARG A 12 -1.82 -5.73 4.41
N GLY A 13 -1.30 -4.96 5.37
CA GLY A 13 -0.19 -5.35 6.25
C GLY A 13 1.15 -5.57 5.55
N VAL A 14 1.31 -5.10 4.30
CA VAL A 14 2.51 -5.30 3.47
C VAL A 14 2.79 -4.08 2.60
N ASN A 15 4.03 -3.93 2.10
CA ASN A 15 4.38 -2.85 1.17
C ASN A 15 3.60 -2.99 -0.15
N VAL A 16 2.95 -1.90 -0.58
CA VAL A 16 2.11 -1.83 -1.79
C VAL A 16 2.69 -0.99 -2.93
N ASP A 17 3.90 -0.44 -2.80
CA ASP A 17 4.48 0.52 -3.76
C ASP A 17 4.55 -0.02 -5.19
N ALA A 18 5.04 -1.25 -5.34
CA ALA A 18 5.15 -1.90 -6.65
C ALA A 18 3.77 -2.12 -7.27
N VAL A 19 2.77 -2.49 -6.47
CA VAL A 19 1.40 -2.73 -6.93
C VAL A 19 0.75 -1.43 -7.38
N ILE A 20 0.84 -0.36 -6.58
CA ILE A 20 0.32 0.96 -6.95
C ILE A 20 0.94 1.45 -8.26
N ARG A 21 2.26 1.35 -8.40
CA ARG A 21 2.96 1.71 -9.64
C ARG A 21 2.47 0.90 -10.84
N THR A 22 2.28 -0.42 -10.69
CA THR A 22 1.77 -1.27 -11.76
C THR A 22 0.32 -0.93 -12.13
N LEU A 23 -0.54 -0.65 -11.15
CA LEU A 23 -1.94 -0.28 -11.40
C LEU A 23 -2.04 1.07 -12.13
N LEU A 24 -1.24 2.07 -11.72
CA LEU A 24 -1.11 3.35 -12.42
C LEU A 24 -0.59 3.18 -13.84
N ALA A 25 0.50 2.43 -14.02
CA ALA A 25 1.09 2.17 -15.34
C ALA A 25 0.12 1.44 -16.29
N ARG A 26 -0.81 0.66 -15.75
CA ARG A 26 -1.87 -0.03 -16.51
C ARG A 26 -3.14 0.82 -16.65
N GLY A 27 -3.19 2.01 -16.07
CA GLY A 27 -4.35 2.89 -16.10
C GLY A 27 -5.58 2.38 -15.34
N LEU A 28 -5.41 1.41 -14.43
CA LEU A 28 -6.53 0.86 -13.63
C LEU A 28 -6.90 1.76 -12.44
N ILE A 29 -5.95 2.58 -12.00
CA ILE A 29 -6.18 3.62 -11.00
C ILE A 29 -5.58 4.94 -11.51
N THR A 30 -6.03 6.05 -10.93
CA THR A 30 -5.53 7.40 -11.19
C THR A 30 -5.32 8.14 -9.88
N GLU A 31 -4.46 9.16 -9.89
CA GLU A 31 -4.41 10.14 -8.81
C GLU A 31 -5.73 10.91 -8.72
N ALA A 32 -6.19 11.10 -7.49
CA ALA A 32 -7.47 11.71 -7.12
C ALA A 32 -7.24 12.86 -6.13
N GLY A 33 -6.22 13.67 -6.39
CA GLY A 33 -5.77 14.76 -5.53
C GLY A 33 -4.88 14.31 -4.37
N SER A 34 -4.79 15.16 -3.36
CA SER A 34 -4.00 14.92 -2.16
C SER A 34 -4.88 15.00 -0.93
N ASP A 35 -4.55 14.18 0.05
CA ASP A 35 -5.14 14.21 1.38
C ASP A 35 -4.89 15.56 2.05
N THR A 36 -5.91 16.16 2.65
CA THR A 36 -5.85 17.54 3.16
C THR A 36 -4.96 17.69 4.38
N ASP A 37 -4.82 16.63 5.16
CA ASP A 37 -4.14 16.67 6.45
C ASP A 37 -2.67 16.27 6.30
N THR A 38 -2.41 15.25 5.49
CA THR A 38 -1.08 14.67 5.28
C THR A 38 -0.39 15.14 4.00
N GLY A 39 -1.15 15.71 3.04
CA GLY A 39 -0.65 16.05 1.71
C GLY A 39 -0.35 14.84 0.81
N ALA A 40 -0.63 13.62 1.28
CA ALA A 40 -0.32 12.39 0.56
C ALA A 40 -1.20 12.23 -0.69
N ALA A 41 -0.61 11.74 -1.78
CA ALA A 41 -1.37 11.43 -2.99
C ALA A 41 -2.47 10.40 -2.71
N MET A 42 -3.68 10.69 -3.18
CA MET A 42 -4.82 9.79 -3.12
C MET A 42 -5.09 9.15 -4.47
N PHE A 43 -5.67 7.95 -4.46
CA PHE A 43 -5.96 7.17 -5.65
C PHE A 43 -7.42 6.77 -5.73
N SER A 44 -7.94 6.68 -6.94
CA SER A 44 -9.29 6.15 -7.26
C SER A 44 -9.23 5.24 -8.49
N THR A 45 -10.22 4.38 -8.64
CA THR A 45 -10.40 3.55 -9.84
C THR A 45 -10.76 4.38 -11.06
N THR A 46 -10.43 3.87 -12.24
CA THR A 46 -10.76 4.48 -13.54
C THR A 46 -11.92 3.74 -14.21
N GLU A 47 -12.43 4.29 -15.32
CA GLU A 47 -13.38 3.59 -16.19
C GLU A 47 -12.79 2.29 -16.75
N LEU A 48 -11.50 2.27 -17.10
CA LEU A 48 -10.82 1.06 -17.57
C LEU A 48 -10.86 -0.07 -16.52
N PHE A 49 -10.82 0.27 -15.23
CA PHE A 49 -11.00 -0.73 -14.18
C PHE A 49 -12.40 -1.37 -14.22
N LEU A 50 -13.44 -0.56 -14.40
CA LEU A 50 -14.83 -1.03 -14.50
C LEU A 50 -15.03 -1.91 -15.74
N GLU A 51 -14.52 -1.46 -16.89
CA GLU A 51 -14.56 -2.23 -18.15
C GLU A 51 -13.90 -3.60 -18.01
N ARG A 52 -12.74 -3.66 -17.32
CA ARG A 52 -11.99 -4.91 -17.11
C ARG A 52 -12.68 -5.86 -16.13
N LEU A 53 -13.42 -5.33 -15.17
CA LEU A 53 -14.25 -6.12 -14.26
C LEU A 53 -15.62 -6.47 -14.84
N GLY A 54 -16.01 -5.86 -15.97
CA GLY A 54 -17.32 -6.07 -16.59
C GLY A 54 -18.45 -5.41 -15.80
N LEU A 55 -18.18 -4.28 -15.15
CA LEU A 55 -19.14 -3.51 -14.35
C LEU A 55 -19.51 -2.22 -15.08
N ALA A 56 -20.77 -1.79 -14.99
CA ALA A 56 -21.18 -0.47 -15.49
C ALA A 56 -20.98 0.63 -14.44
N SER A 57 -20.89 0.28 -13.16
CA SER A 57 -20.60 1.22 -12.08
C SER A 57 -20.05 0.53 -10.84
N LEU A 58 -19.44 1.30 -9.93
CA LEU A 58 -18.99 0.78 -8.63
C LEU A 58 -20.13 0.30 -7.72
N ALA A 59 -21.37 0.73 -7.97
CA ALA A 59 -22.54 0.31 -7.20
C ALA A 59 -22.94 -1.16 -7.49
N GLU A 60 -22.41 -1.76 -8.56
CA GLU A 60 -22.63 -3.17 -8.90
C GLU A 60 -21.67 -4.11 -8.17
N LEU A 61 -20.68 -3.57 -7.46
CA LEU A 61 -19.80 -4.40 -6.64
C LEU A 61 -20.63 -5.09 -5.54
N PRO A 62 -20.44 -6.41 -5.33
CA PRO A 62 -21.07 -7.09 -4.21
C PRO A 62 -20.73 -6.40 -2.90
N ASP A 63 -21.72 -6.28 -2.01
CA ASP A 63 -21.46 -5.84 -0.64
C ASP A 63 -20.39 -6.73 -0.02
N ILE A 64 -19.43 -6.13 0.68
CA ILE A 64 -18.28 -6.86 1.26
C ILE A 64 -18.71 -7.77 2.45
N ALA A 65 -20.03 -7.94 2.66
CA ALA A 65 -20.67 -8.86 3.59
C ALA A 65 -20.52 -8.45 5.08
N PRO A 66 -21.37 -8.99 5.99
CA PRO A 66 -21.47 -8.53 7.39
C PRO A 66 -20.29 -8.96 8.29
N LEU A 67 -19.15 -9.37 7.71
CA LEU A 67 -17.97 -9.86 8.41
C LEU A 67 -16.79 -8.88 8.35
N LEU A 68 -16.94 -7.73 7.71
CA LEU A 68 -15.95 -6.67 7.86
C LEU A 68 -16.10 -5.99 9.23
N PRO A 69 -15.01 -5.72 9.95
CA PRO A 69 -15.05 -4.82 11.09
C PRO A 69 -15.48 -3.42 10.62
N ASP A 70 -16.20 -2.68 11.46
CA ASP A 70 -16.65 -1.32 11.17
C ASP A 70 -15.45 -0.44 10.77
N VAL A 71 -15.67 0.53 9.87
CA VAL A 71 -14.60 1.38 9.30
C VAL A 71 -13.79 2.09 10.39
N ASP A 72 -14.44 2.46 11.49
CA ASP A 72 -13.80 3.10 12.64
C ASP A 72 -12.76 2.18 13.33
N VAL A 73 -12.97 0.86 13.27
CA VAL A 73 -12.02 -0.15 13.82
C VAL A 73 -10.76 -0.26 12.96
N ILE A 74 -10.83 0.11 11.68
CA ILE A 74 -9.67 0.04 10.78
C ILE A 74 -8.64 1.12 11.15
N ASP A 75 -9.10 2.31 11.50
CA ASP A 75 -8.21 3.40 11.89
C ASP A 75 -7.54 3.07 13.25
N ASP A 76 -8.28 2.53 14.22
CA ASP A 76 -7.73 2.01 15.49
C ASP A 76 -6.73 0.86 15.30
N LEU A 77 -7.03 -0.07 14.37
CA LEU A 77 -6.13 -1.19 14.07
C LEU A 77 -4.81 -0.67 13.47
N SER A 78 -4.86 0.37 12.64
CA SER A 78 -3.66 0.95 12.04
C SER A 78 -2.69 1.51 13.11
N GLU A 79 -3.21 2.21 14.12
CA GLU A 79 -2.42 2.73 15.24
C GLU A 79 -1.81 1.60 16.10
N SER A 80 -2.55 0.49 16.24
CA SER A 80 -2.07 -0.67 17.00
C SER A 80 -0.96 -1.45 16.27
N LEU A 81 -1.04 -1.57 14.94
CA LEU A 81 -0.06 -2.27 14.12
C LEU A 81 1.28 -1.53 14.07
N ASP A 82 1.25 -0.18 14.10
CA ASP A 82 2.45 0.65 14.18
C ASP A 82 3.17 0.52 15.52
N SER A 83 2.43 0.17 16.58
CA SER A 83 2.95 -0.03 17.93
C SER A 83 3.53 -1.44 18.15
N GLU A 84 3.32 -2.38 17.22
CA GLU A 84 3.80 -3.75 17.37
C GLU A 84 5.26 -3.93 16.90
N PRO A 85 6.16 -4.44 17.78
CA PRO A 85 7.60 -4.50 17.52
C PRO A 85 8.00 -5.47 16.41
N ARG A 86 7.11 -6.39 16.03
CA ARG A 86 7.30 -7.34 14.92
C ARG A 86 7.13 -6.68 13.55
N PHE A 87 6.24 -5.69 13.43
CA PHE A 87 5.98 -4.97 12.18
C PHE A 87 6.85 -3.72 12.02
N ALA A 88 7.23 -3.07 13.12
CA ALA A 88 8.17 -1.93 13.11
C ALA A 88 9.54 -2.24 12.47
N ARG A 89 9.95 -3.51 12.47
CA ARG A 89 11.22 -3.97 11.86
C ARG A 89 11.15 -4.19 10.34
N LEU A 90 9.95 -4.27 9.76
CA LEU A 90 9.75 -4.49 8.33
C LEU A 90 9.76 -3.18 7.51
N SER A 91 9.59 -2.04 8.19
CA SER A 91 9.59 -0.69 7.59
C SER A 91 10.98 -0.05 7.49
N ARG A 92 12.06 -0.76 7.90
CA ARG A 92 13.45 -0.26 7.83
C ARG A 92 14.23 -0.96 6.72
N ALA A 93 14.52 -0.26 5.63
CA ALA A 93 15.62 -0.59 4.72
C ALA A 93 16.17 0.68 4.03
N PRO A 94 17.47 0.78 3.69
CA PRO A 94 18.55 -0.19 3.85
C PRO A 94 19.60 0.26 4.90
N GLN A 95 20.31 -0.69 5.51
CA GLN A 95 21.63 -0.37 6.08
C GLN A 95 22.58 -0.10 4.91
N ALA A 96 22.98 1.16 4.77
CA ALA A 96 24.15 1.54 3.97
C ALA A 96 25.44 1.19 4.74
N ASP A 97 26.43 0.72 3.98
CA ASP A 97 27.83 0.49 4.30
C ASP A 97 28.19 -0.45 5.46
N MET A 98 28.42 -1.72 5.08
CA MET A 98 29.60 -2.43 5.56
C MET A 98 30.52 -2.66 4.36
N PRO A 99 31.73 -2.08 4.31
CA PRO A 99 32.73 -2.54 3.36
C PRO A 99 33.11 -3.97 3.79
N VAL A 100 32.68 -4.95 3.00
CA VAL A 100 33.18 -6.32 3.13
C VAL A 100 34.64 -6.28 2.69
N SER A 101 35.56 -6.26 3.66
CA SER A 101 36.96 -6.52 3.39
C SER A 101 37.09 -7.97 2.95
N LEU A 102 37.20 -8.19 1.64
CA LEU A 102 37.76 -9.41 1.08
C LEU A 102 39.25 -9.40 1.39
N ASP A 103 39.66 -10.16 2.40
CA ASP A 103 41.05 -10.57 2.54
C ASP A 103 41.40 -11.45 1.34
N VAL A 104 42.23 -10.91 0.45
CA VAL A 104 42.88 -11.65 -0.63
C VAL A 104 43.97 -12.47 0.03
N ASP A 105 43.73 -13.76 0.23
CA ASP A 105 44.78 -14.73 0.48
C ASP A 105 45.72 -14.72 -0.74
N THR A 106 46.80 -13.95 -0.63
CA THR A 106 47.97 -14.06 -1.48
C THR A 106 48.92 -15.00 -0.76
N ASP A 107 48.75 -16.29 -0.99
CA ASP A 107 49.77 -17.28 -0.66
C ASP A 107 50.51 -17.69 -1.95
N VAL A 108 51.74 -17.16 -2.02
CA VAL A 108 53.00 -17.64 -2.66
C VAL A 108 52.92 -18.69 -3.77
#